data_AF-A0A1B6LR19-F1
#
_entry.id   AF-A0A1B6LR19-F1
#
_cell.length_a   1.000
_cell.length_b   1.000
_cell.length_c   1.000
_cell.angle_alpha   90.00
_cell.angle_beta   90.00
_cell.angle_gamma   90.00
#
_symmetry.space_group_name_H-M   'P 1'
#
loop_
_entity.id
_entity.type
_entity.pdbx_description
1 polymer ?
#
loop_
_entity_poly.entity_id
_entity_poly.type
_entity_poly.pdbx_seq_one_letter_code
_entity_poly.pdbx_strand_id
1 'polypeptide(L)'
;GGEVQTRWYIKDGTNNGNLSDIDTAHIVPVDLNAYLENNARILSSFYAELGNAAKSAHYKHRATKLLQAIEAILWREDRGMWLDYDLKNLKSRDYFYMSNFAPLWTGSYTKTKEEVSKRVLHYLDESKVGEFIGGIPTSLYPSGEQWDFPNGWPPLQSILIEGLLRLQTPAAIGTARLYAERWLRSNYKGYEIFGKMFEKYDVELLGQTGSGGEYEAQTGFGWSNGVVLQILDWFGRDISLHDNDSSSPS
;
A
#
# COMPACT_ATOMS: atom_id res chain seq x y z
N GLY A 1 15.49 -2.37 -0.33
CA GLY A 1 16.56 -2.96 0.50
C GLY A 1 16.51 -4.45 0.35
N GLY A 2 17.43 -5.19 0.98
CA GLY A 2 17.35 -6.66 1.11
C GLY A 2 16.20 -7.05 2.05
N GLU A 3 14.98 -6.70 1.68
CA GLU A 3 13.79 -6.85 2.49
C GLU A 3 13.10 -8.15 2.11
N VAL A 4 12.99 -9.03 3.10
CA VAL A 4 12.38 -10.34 2.94
C VAL A 4 10.87 -10.20 3.10
N GLN A 5 10.14 -10.72 2.12
CA GLN A 5 8.68 -10.73 2.05
C GLN A 5 8.25 -11.95 1.25
N THR A 6 7.21 -12.67 1.70
CA THR A 6 6.67 -13.83 0.96
C THR A 6 6.21 -13.47 -0.46
N ARG A 7 5.88 -12.20 -0.72
CA ARG A 7 5.60 -11.63 -2.05
C ARG A 7 6.58 -12.12 -3.11
N TRP A 8 7.86 -12.23 -2.75
CA TRP A 8 8.96 -12.58 -3.64
C TRP A 8 9.24 -14.07 -3.78
N TYR A 9 8.53 -14.94 -3.05
CA TYR A 9 8.75 -16.38 -3.10
C TYR A 9 8.05 -17.00 -4.32
N ILE A 10 8.75 -17.87 -5.05
CA ILE A 10 8.17 -18.73 -6.09
C ILE A 10 8.47 -20.18 -5.74
N LYS A 11 7.51 -20.82 -5.07
CA LYS A 11 7.53 -22.26 -4.79
C LYS A 11 6.26 -22.92 -5.30
N ASP A 12 6.40 -23.83 -6.26
CA ASP A 12 5.27 -24.48 -6.94
C ASP A 12 4.25 -23.47 -7.51
N GLY A 13 4.76 -22.31 -7.97
CA GLY A 13 3.97 -21.19 -8.44
C GLY A 13 3.17 -20.48 -7.35
N THR A 14 3.56 -20.61 -6.08
CA THR A 14 2.93 -19.93 -4.95
C THR A 14 3.90 -19.06 -4.17
N ASN A 15 3.39 -18.25 -3.24
CA ASN A 15 4.19 -17.51 -2.27
C ASN A 15 4.44 -18.28 -0.95
N ASN A 16 4.01 -19.55 -0.85
CA ASN A 16 4.17 -20.37 0.34
C ASN A 16 5.54 -21.09 0.35
N GLY A 17 6.59 -20.31 0.49
CA GLY A 17 7.99 -20.76 0.47
C GLY A 17 8.79 -20.26 1.66
N ASN A 18 10.11 -20.34 1.54
CA ASN A 18 11.07 -19.75 2.48
C ASN A 18 12.10 -18.90 1.71
N LEU A 19 13.10 -18.37 2.42
CA LEU A 19 14.18 -17.55 1.87
C LEU A 19 14.87 -18.14 0.63
N SER A 20 15.01 -19.46 0.52
CA SER A 20 15.62 -20.10 -0.65
C SER A 20 14.78 -19.99 -1.92
N ASP A 21 13.48 -19.69 -1.77
CA ASP A 21 12.50 -19.60 -2.85
C ASP A 21 12.34 -18.16 -3.39
N ILE A 22 13.15 -17.19 -2.90
CA ILE A 22 13.15 -15.81 -3.41
C ILE A 22 13.51 -15.80 -4.88
N ASP A 23 12.64 -15.18 -5.69
CA ASP A 23 12.88 -15.00 -7.11
C ASP A 23 12.29 -13.69 -7.64
N THR A 24 12.85 -12.58 -7.17
CA THR A 24 12.44 -11.23 -7.57
C THR A 24 12.60 -10.96 -9.06
N ALA A 25 13.55 -11.63 -9.73
CA ALA A 25 13.85 -11.40 -11.15
C ALA A 25 12.75 -11.90 -12.09
N HIS A 26 11.93 -12.86 -11.64
CA HIS A 26 10.84 -13.43 -12.43
C HIS A 26 9.45 -12.92 -11.99
N ILE A 27 9.40 -11.88 -11.17
CA ILE A 27 8.16 -11.21 -10.78
C ILE A 27 8.12 -9.86 -11.48
N VAL A 28 6.97 -9.52 -12.07
CA VAL A 28 6.69 -8.16 -12.56
C VAL A 28 5.92 -7.43 -11.46
N PRO A 29 6.60 -6.59 -10.66
CA PRO A 29 5.97 -5.97 -9.51
C PRO A 29 5.09 -4.78 -9.91
N VAL A 30 3.87 -4.77 -9.38
CA VAL A 30 2.83 -3.78 -9.70
C VAL A 30 3.23 -2.35 -9.31
N ASP A 31 3.81 -2.20 -8.13
CA ASP A 31 4.27 -0.93 -7.57
C ASP A 31 5.40 -0.31 -8.36
N LEU A 32 6.43 -1.07 -8.72
CA LEU A 32 7.52 -0.56 -9.55
C LEU A 32 7.00 -0.04 -10.91
N ASN A 33 6.11 -0.78 -11.55
CA ASN A 33 5.56 -0.39 -12.86
C ASN A 33 4.69 0.88 -12.74
N ALA A 34 3.89 0.99 -11.68
CA ALA A 34 3.13 2.20 -11.37
C ALA A 34 4.05 3.41 -11.14
N TYR A 35 5.13 3.24 -10.38
CA TYR A 35 6.11 4.31 -10.14
C TYR A 35 6.82 4.74 -11.42
N LEU A 36 7.22 3.79 -12.28
CA LEU A 36 7.85 4.09 -13.56
C LEU A 36 6.91 4.83 -14.52
N GLU A 37 5.64 4.44 -14.57
CA GLU A 37 4.62 5.14 -15.36
C GLU A 37 4.43 6.58 -14.87
N ASN A 38 4.24 6.76 -13.56
CA ASN A 38 4.07 8.08 -12.95
C ASN A 38 5.29 8.97 -13.18
N ASN A 39 6.51 8.43 -13.01
CA ASN A 39 7.75 9.16 -13.26
C ASN A 39 7.86 9.61 -14.73
N ALA A 40 7.51 8.75 -15.69
CA ALA A 40 7.48 9.14 -17.09
C ALA A 40 6.46 10.26 -17.35
N ARG A 41 5.29 10.20 -16.71
CA ARG A 41 4.25 11.22 -16.81
C ARG A 41 4.69 12.57 -16.22
N ILE A 42 5.36 12.55 -15.06
CA ILE A 42 5.96 13.74 -14.43
C ILE A 42 7.05 14.34 -15.32
N LEU A 43 7.97 13.53 -15.84
CA LEU A 43 9.03 13.99 -16.75
C LEU A 43 8.45 14.61 -18.02
N SER A 44 7.39 14.01 -18.58
CA SER A 44 6.69 14.57 -19.73
C SER A 44 6.17 15.99 -19.46
N SER A 45 5.53 16.22 -18.31
CA SER A 45 5.03 17.54 -17.90
C SER A 45 6.16 18.52 -17.66
N PHE A 46 7.20 18.11 -16.94
CA PHE A 46 8.36 18.95 -16.65
C PHE A 46 9.07 19.43 -17.92
N TYR A 47 9.29 18.55 -18.90
CA TYR A 47 9.88 18.95 -20.18
C TYR A 47 8.96 19.83 -21.03
N ALA A 48 7.63 19.70 -20.88
CA ALA A 48 6.69 20.60 -21.54
C ALA A 48 6.80 22.02 -20.97
N GLU A 49 6.85 22.15 -19.64
CA GLU A 49 7.01 23.44 -18.95
C GLU A 49 8.34 24.14 -19.31
N LEU A 50 9.40 23.37 -19.53
CA LEU A 50 10.70 23.88 -19.99
C LEU A 50 10.78 24.14 -21.50
N GLY A 51 9.69 23.96 -22.25
CA GLY A 51 9.65 24.19 -23.70
C GLY A 51 10.36 23.10 -24.55
N ASN A 52 10.73 21.97 -23.96
CA ASN A 52 11.37 20.86 -24.67
C ASN A 52 10.32 19.85 -25.18
N ALA A 53 9.67 20.20 -26.29
CA ALA A 53 8.61 19.39 -26.89
C ALA A 53 9.06 17.96 -27.26
N ALA A 54 10.31 17.78 -27.72
CA ALA A 54 10.83 16.47 -28.13
C ALA A 54 10.94 15.51 -26.94
N LYS A 55 11.52 15.95 -25.81
CA LYS A 55 11.60 15.12 -24.60
C LYS A 55 10.24 14.93 -23.95
N SER A 56 9.37 15.95 -23.96
CA SER A 56 8.00 15.79 -23.48
C SER A 56 7.27 14.67 -24.24
N ALA A 57 7.30 14.70 -25.58
CA ALA A 57 6.70 13.64 -26.40
C ALA A 57 7.33 12.26 -26.16
N HIS A 58 8.65 12.18 -25.98
CA HIS A 58 9.34 10.94 -25.64
C HIS A 58 8.82 10.31 -24.35
N TYR A 59 8.76 11.08 -23.26
CA TYR A 59 8.30 10.57 -21.97
C TYR A 59 6.79 10.30 -21.94
N LYS A 60 6.00 11.11 -22.65
CA LYS A 60 4.57 10.83 -22.87
C LYS A 60 4.36 9.46 -23.51
N HIS A 61 5.11 9.15 -24.57
CA HIS A 61 5.04 7.85 -25.24
C HIS A 61 5.38 6.70 -24.29
N ARG A 62 6.44 6.86 -23.47
CA ARG A 62 6.81 5.85 -22.46
C ARG A 62 5.73 5.64 -21.41
N ALA A 63 5.16 6.72 -20.88
CA ALA A 63 4.05 6.64 -19.92
C ALA A 63 2.86 5.89 -20.53
N THR A 64 2.47 6.21 -21.77
CA THR A 64 1.39 5.49 -22.47
C THR A 64 1.69 4.00 -22.62
N LYS A 65 2.92 3.62 -22.98
CA LYS A 65 3.30 2.20 -23.12
C LYS A 65 3.28 1.46 -21.79
N LEU A 66 3.76 2.09 -20.71
CA LEU A 66 3.72 1.50 -19.37
C LEU A 66 2.28 1.34 -18.88
N LEU A 67 1.43 2.35 -19.07
CA LEU A 67 0.01 2.27 -18.70
C LEU A 67 -0.72 1.14 -19.45
N GLN A 68 -0.45 0.99 -20.75
CA GLN A 68 -0.98 -0.14 -21.54
C GLN A 68 -0.52 -1.49 -20.98
N ALA A 69 0.74 -1.62 -20.56
CA ALA A 69 1.26 -2.85 -19.96
C ALA A 69 0.66 -3.12 -18.57
N ILE A 70 0.49 -2.09 -17.74
CA ILE A 70 -0.17 -2.21 -16.42
C ILE A 70 -1.59 -2.74 -16.58
N GLU A 71 -2.39 -2.18 -17.49
CA GLU A 71 -3.76 -2.63 -17.75
C GLU A 71 -3.81 -4.03 -18.37
N ALA A 72 -2.83 -4.42 -19.17
CA ALA A 72 -2.84 -5.72 -19.86
C ALA A 72 -2.33 -6.89 -19.01
N ILE A 73 -1.36 -6.64 -18.13
CA ILE A 73 -0.61 -7.69 -17.43
C ILE A 73 -0.94 -7.72 -15.94
N LEU A 74 -1.06 -6.54 -15.32
CA LEU A 74 -1.14 -6.42 -13.87
C LEU A 74 -2.58 -6.23 -13.39
N TRP A 75 -3.48 -5.70 -14.22
CA TRP A 75 -4.90 -5.60 -13.87
C TRP A 75 -5.61 -6.95 -13.98
N ARG A 76 -6.28 -7.37 -12.90
CA ARG A 76 -7.16 -8.54 -12.86
C ARG A 76 -8.61 -8.14 -12.83
N GLU A 77 -9.29 -8.37 -13.95
CA GLU A 77 -10.68 -7.97 -14.15
C GLU A 77 -11.66 -8.64 -13.19
N ASP A 78 -11.44 -9.92 -12.89
CA ASP A 78 -12.22 -10.75 -11.96
C ASP A 78 -12.04 -10.35 -10.49
N ARG A 79 -10.84 -9.88 -10.12
CA ARG A 79 -10.54 -9.39 -8.76
C ARG A 79 -10.81 -7.90 -8.61
N GLY A 80 -10.90 -7.16 -9.71
CA GLY A 80 -11.03 -5.70 -9.71
C GLY A 80 -9.83 -4.99 -9.09
N MET A 81 -8.64 -5.58 -9.20
CA MET A 81 -7.42 -5.11 -8.52
C MET A 81 -6.18 -5.36 -9.39
N TRP A 82 -5.13 -4.56 -9.17
CA TRP A 82 -3.82 -4.83 -9.76
C TRP A 82 -3.01 -5.79 -8.89
N LEU A 83 -2.35 -6.74 -9.52
CA LEU A 83 -1.59 -7.82 -8.89
C LEU A 83 -0.25 -7.99 -9.61
N ASP A 84 0.75 -8.47 -8.89
CA ASP A 84 2.03 -8.85 -9.51
C ASP A 84 1.84 -10.00 -10.50
N TYR A 85 2.76 -10.12 -11.45
CA TYR A 85 2.76 -11.21 -12.43
C TYR A 85 3.98 -12.10 -12.28
N ASP A 86 3.76 -13.42 -12.25
CA ASP A 86 4.80 -14.45 -12.21
C ASP A 86 5.16 -14.87 -13.63
N LEU A 87 6.39 -14.57 -14.06
CA LEU A 87 6.90 -14.88 -15.40
C LEU A 87 7.29 -16.35 -15.58
N LYS A 88 7.60 -17.07 -14.49
CA LYS A 88 7.93 -18.51 -14.56
C LYS A 88 6.68 -19.34 -14.79
N ASN A 89 5.61 -19.00 -14.08
CA ASN A 89 4.34 -19.75 -14.11
C ASN A 89 3.29 -19.09 -15.01
N LEU A 90 3.63 -17.96 -15.64
CA LEU A 90 2.77 -17.21 -16.56
C LEU A 90 1.39 -16.90 -15.98
N LYS A 91 1.36 -16.43 -14.74
CA LYS A 91 0.10 -16.17 -14.03
C LYS A 91 0.17 -14.96 -13.12
N SER A 92 -1.00 -14.40 -12.84
CA SER A 92 -1.17 -13.40 -11.81
C SER A 92 -0.93 -13.99 -10.41
N ARG A 93 -0.31 -13.21 -9.54
CA ARG A 93 -0.10 -13.54 -8.13
C ARG A 93 -1.25 -12.98 -7.31
N ASP A 94 -2.35 -13.73 -7.24
CA ASP A 94 -3.60 -13.34 -6.57
C ASP A 94 -3.48 -13.43 -5.05
N TYR A 95 -2.71 -12.49 -4.49
CA TYR A 95 -2.42 -12.36 -3.07
C TYR A 95 -2.66 -10.93 -2.64
N PHE A 96 -3.19 -10.75 -1.42
CA PHE A 96 -3.28 -9.42 -0.83
C PHE A 96 -1.89 -8.93 -0.45
N TYR A 97 -1.45 -7.87 -1.12
CA TYR A 97 -0.33 -7.04 -0.70
C TYR A 97 -0.72 -5.57 -0.86
N MET A 98 -0.30 -4.73 0.08
CA MET A 98 -0.57 -3.28 0.00
C MET A 98 0.06 -2.59 -1.22
N SER A 99 1.08 -3.20 -1.83
CA SER A 99 1.63 -2.75 -3.11
C SER A 99 0.61 -2.76 -4.25
N ASN A 100 -0.44 -3.58 -4.17
CA ASN A 100 -1.53 -3.67 -5.16
C ASN A 100 -2.25 -2.32 -5.37
N PHE A 101 -2.20 -1.43 -4.36
CA PHE A 101 -2.81 -0.10 -4.41
C PHE A 101 -1.88 0.98 -4.99
N ALA A 102 -0.64 0.65 -5.36
CA ALA A 102 0.27 1.64 -5.95
C ALA A 102 -0.27 2.28 -7.25
N PRO A 103 -0.88 1.54 -8.21
CA PRO A 103 -1.52 2.16 -9.38
C PRO A 103 -2.66 3.12 -9.03
N LEU A 104 -3.40 2.84 -7.95
CA LEU A 104 -4.44 3.73 -7.45
C LEU A 104 -3.83 5.06 -6.97
N TRP A 105 -2.77 4.99 -6.18
CA TRP A 105 -2.03 6.16 -5.67
C TRP A 105 -1.41 7.00 -6.80
N THR A 106 -0.76 6.35 -7.76
CA THR A 106 -0.12 7.04 -8.89
C THR A 106 -1.09 7.53 -9.96
N GLY A 107 -2.35 7.09 -9.94
CA GLY A 107 -3.33 7.34 -10.99
C GLY A 107 -3.02 6.58 -12.29
N SER A 108 -2.30 5.45 -12.21
CA SER A 108 -1.87 4.64 -13.36
C SER A 108 -2.98 3.67 -13.78
N TYR A 109 -4.14 4.21 -14.16
CA TYR A 109 -5.29 3.44 -14.62
C TYR A 109 -6.14 4.20 -15.64
N THR A 110 -6.88 3.48 -16.47
CA THR A 110 -7.72 4.09 -17.54
C THR A 110 -9.21 4.16 -17.20
N LYS A 111 -9.66 3.39 -16.21
CA LYS A 111 -11.05 3.30 -15.77
C LYS A 111 -11.50 4.57 -15.04
N THR A 112 -12.81 4.82 -14.97
CA THR A 112 -13.34 5.98 -14.24
C THR A 112 -13.11 5.85 -12.75
N LYS A 113 -13.07 6.98 -12.03
CA LYS A 113 -12.89 6.97 -10.58
C LYS A 113 -14.03 6.22 -9.87
N GLU A 114 -15.25 6.31 -10.38
CA GLU A 114 -16.42 5.61 -9.85
C GLU A 114 -16.28 4.09 -10.01
N GLU A 115 -15.79 3.62 -11.17
CA GLU A 115 -15.59 2.19 -11.41
C GLU A 115 -14.47 1.65 -10.53
N VAL A 116 -13.30 2.30 -10.55
CA VAL A 116 -12.15 1.90 -9.74
C VAL A 116 -12.52 1.92 -8.25
N SER A 117 -13.25 2.94 -7.80
CA SER A 117 -13.72 3.03 -6.41
C SER A 117 -14.55 1.81 -6.02
N LYS A 118 -15.53 1.39 -6.83
CA LYS A 118 -16.35 0.22 -6.51
C LYS A 118 -15.52 -1.05 -6.40
N ARG A 119 -14.61 -1.27 -7.36
CA ARG A 119 -13.78 -2.48 -7.43
C ARG A 119 -12.76 -2.57 -6.30
N VAL A 120 -12.05 -1.48 -6.05
CA VAL A 120 -11.03 -1.38 -4.98
C VAL A 120 -11.67 -1.56 -3.61
N LEU A 121 -12.82 -0.92 -3.35
CA LEU A 121 -13.52 -1.07 -2.07
C LEU A 121 -14.07 -2.47 -1.88
N HIS A 122 -14.59 -3.10 -2.93
CA HIS A 122 -15.00 -4.50 -2.88
C HIS A 122 -13.81 -5.43 -2.56
N TYR A 123 -12.65 -5.22 -3.18
CA TYR A 123 -11.45 -6.00 -2.87
C TYR A 123 -10.98 -5.83 -1.42
N LEU A 124 -11.05 -4.61 -0.87
CA LEU A 124 -10.74 -4.34 0.54
C LEU A 124 -11.71 -5.04 1.50
N ASP A 125 -13.01 -5.08 1.15
CA ASP A 125 -14.05 -5.77 1.93
C ASP A 125 -13.86 -7.30 1.87
N GLU A 126 -13.69 -7.87 0.67
CA GLU A 126 -13.45 -9.32 0.48
C GLU A 126 -12.20 -9.81 1.21
N SER A 127 -11.14 -9.01 1.23
CA SER A 127 -9.89 -9.34 1.92
C SER A 127 -9.97 -9.19 3.45
N LYS A 128 -11.06 -8.62 3.98
CA LYS A 128 -11.29 -8.40 5.41
C LYS A 128 -10.22 -7.57 6.13
N VAL A 129 -9.38 -6.87 5.38
CA VAL A 129 -8.33 -6.05 5.99
C VAL A 129 -8.88 -4.86 6.78
N GLY A 130 -10.13 -4.48 6.49
CA GLY A 130 -10.91 -3.54 7.28
C GLY A 130 -11.35 -4.06 8.66
N GLU A 131 -11.01 -5.27 9.08
CA GLU A 131 -11.28 -5.77 10.44
C GLU A 131 -10.16 -5.42 11.43
N PHE A 132 -8.94 -5.15 10.94
CA PHE A 132 -7.78 -4.82 11.78
C PHE A 132 -7.88 -3.41 12.38
N ILE A 133 -7.60 -3.31 13.69
CA ILE A 133 -7.80 -2.09 14.49
C ILE A 133 -6.57 -1.17 14.49
N GLY A 134 -5.39 -1.70 14.20
CA GLY A 134 -4.11 -0.99 14.22
C GLY A 134 -3.67 -0.42 12.87
N GLY A 135 -4.47 -0.57 11.82
CA GLY A 135 -4.13 -0.20 10.43
C GLY A 135 -4.36 -1.35 9.47
N ILE A 136 -3.87 -1.23 8.24
CA ILE A 136 -3.96 -2.27 7.21
C ILE A 136 -2.63 -3.04 7.12
N PRO A 137 -2.61 -4.38 7.19
CA PRO A 137 -1.37 -5.12 7.16
C PRO A 137 -0.72 -5.08 5.78
N THR A 138 0.59 -5.31 5.74
CA THR A 138 1.34 -5.35 4.47
C THR A 138 0.86 -6.47 3.55
N SER A 139 0.57 -7.64 4.13
CA SER A 139 0.03 -8.83 3.49
C SER A 139 -0.90 -9.56 4.47
N LEU A 140 -1.51 -10.67 4.05
CA LEU A 140 -2.29 -11.57 4.91
C LEU A 140 -1.52 -12.85 5.30
N TYR A 141 -0.20 -12.90 5.05
CA TYR A 141 0.62 -14.10 5.27
C TYR A 141 1.44 -13.96 6.56
N PRO A 142 1.18 -14.76 7.62
CA PRO A 142 1.93 -14.71 8.88
C PRO A 142 3.27 -15.44 8.78
N SER A 143 4.19 -14.92 7.97
CA SER A 143 5.45 -15.59 7.65
C SER A 143 6.56 -15.42 8.70
N GLY A 144 6.41 -14.44 9.59
CA GLY A 144 7.48 -13.98 10.49
C GLY A 144 8.44 -12.97 9.85
N GLU A 145 8.27 -12.67 8.56
CA GLU A 145 9.07 -11.68 7.84
C GLU A 145 8.61 -10.24 8.14
N GLN A 146 9.52 -9.28 7.95
CA GLN A 146 9.27 -7.86 8.27
C GLN A 146 8.12 -7.24 7.49
N TRP A 147 7.98 -7.61 6.22
CA TRP A 147 7.04 -7.03 5.27
C TRP A 147 5.81 -7.92 5.07
N ASP A 148 5.44 -8.67 6.09
CA ASP A 148 4.30 -9.58 6.06
C ASP A 148 3.42 -9.40 7.30
N PHE A 149 2.28 -10.09 7.32
CA PHE A 149 1.37 -10.07 8.46
C PHE A 149 2.09 -10.45 9.77
N PRO A 150 1.83 -9.77 10.91
CA PRO A 150 0.83 -8.73 11.15
C PRO A 150 1.34 -7.30 10.96
N ASN A 151 2.48 -7.08 10.30
CA ASN A 151 3.12 -5.77 10.26
C ASN A 151 2.39 -4.81 9.31
N GLY A 152 2.00 -3.65 9.83
CA GLY A 152 1.58 -2.46 9.09
C GLY A 152 2.72 -1.43 9.01
N TRP A 153 3.01 -0.95 7.81
CA TRP A 153 4.07 0.04 7.58
C TRP A 153 3.50 1.40 7.21
N PRO A 154 3.99 2.50 7.81
CA PRO A 154 3.49 3.86 7.56
C PRO A 154 3.44 4.24 6.06
N PRO A 155 4.48 4.00 5.24
CA PRO A 155 4.43 4.35 3.81
C PRO A 155 3.28 3.65 3.07
N LEU A 156 3.00 2.39 3.40
CA LEU A 156 1.93 1.62 2.78
C LEU A 156 0.54 2.16 3.18
N GLN A 157 0.36 2.57 4.43
CA GLN A 157 -0.88 3.23 4.86
C GLN A 157 -1.12 4.51 4.04
N SER A 158 -0.09 5.33 3.88
CA SER A 158 -0.15 6.56 3.09
C SER A 158 -0.56 6.29 1.64
N ILE A 159 0.07 5.32 0.97
CA ILE A 159 -0.27 4.92 -0.41
C ILE A 159 -1.76 4.57 -0.53
N LEU A 160 -2.29 3.75 0.37
CA LEU A 160 -3.69 3.35 0.34
C LEU A 160 -4.63 4.53 0.61
N ILE A 161 -4.39 5.26 1.70
CA ILE A 161 -5.27 6.36 2.14
C ILE A 161 -5.31 7.47 1.08
N GLU A 162 -4.15 7.89 0.56
CA GLU A 162 -4.09 8.91 -0.48
C GLU A 162 -4.67 8.40 -1.80
N GLY A 163 -4.41 7.14 -2.16
CA GLY A 163 -5.01 6.51 -3.34
C GLY A 163 -6.54 6.53 -3.29
N LEU A 164 -7.13 6.22 -2.13
CA LEU A 164 -8.57 6.31 -1.93
C LEU A 164 -9.07 7.76 -2.00
N LEU A 165 -8.38 8.72 -1.39
CA LEU A 165 -8.75 10.14 -1.48
C LEU A 165 -8.75 10.67 -2.91
N ARG A 166 -7.81 10.22 -3.75
CA ARG A 166 -7.71 10.60 -5.18
C ARG A 166 -8.91 10.17 -6.02
N LEU A 167 -9.65 9.15 -5.58
CA LEU A 167 -10.90 8.73 -6.23
C LEU A 167 -12.04 9.73 -6.08
N GLN A 168 -12.02 10.57 -5.04
CA GLN A 168 -13.01 11.63 -4.81
C GLN A 168 -14.47 11.15 -4.75
N THR A 169 -14.70 9.85 -4.58
CA THR A 169 -16.05 9.31 -4.35
C THR A 169 -16.36 9.34 -2.85
N PRO A 170 -17.62 9.58 -2.44
CA PRO A 170 -17.98 9.60 -1.01
C PRO A 170 -17.60 8.32 -0.27
N ALA A 171 -17.77 7.15 -0.92
CA ALA A 171 -17.42 5.86 -0.35
C ALA A 171 -15.91 5.73 -0.12
N ALA A 172 -15.08 6.08 -1.11
CA ALA A 172 -13.63 5.99 -0.96
C ALA A 172 -13.08 6.97 0.08
N ILE A 173 -13.64 8.20 0.13
CA ILE A 173 -13.28 9.19 1.16
C ILE A 173 -13.64 8.67 2.56
N GLY A 174 -14.81 8.05 2.72
CA GLY A 174 -15.24 7.46 3.99
C GLY A 174 -14.30 6.33 4.45
N THR A 175 -13.92 5.43 3.55
CA THR A 175 -12.96 4.35 3.84
C THR A 175 -11.56 4.90 4.15
N ALA A 176 -11.10 5.90 3.39
CA ALA A 176 -9.81 6.56 3.65
C ALA A 176 -9.76 7.17 5.05
N ARG A 177 -10.84 7.85 5.47
CA ARG A 177 -10.99 8.41 6.81
C ARG A 177 -10.94 7.34 7.90
N LEU A 178 -11.70 6.26 7.74
CA LEU A 178 -11.71 5.14 8.70
C LEU A 178 -10.29 4.55 8.89
N TYR A 179 -9.57 4.32 7.80
CA TYR A 179 -8.21 3.77 7.88
C TYR A 179 -7.19 4.76 8.45
N ALA A 180 -7.34 6.05 8.12
CA ALA A 180 -6.57 7.13 8.73
C ALA A 180 -6.77 7.20 10.25
N GLU A 181 -8.01 7.16 10.73
CA GLU A 181 -8.34 7.20 12.16
C GLU A 181 -7.74 6.02 12.92
N ARG A 182 -7.85 4.80 12.39
CA ARG A 182 -7.26 3.60 13.00
C ARG A 182 -5.75 3.68 13.07
N TRP A 183 -5.10 4.09 11.98
CA TRP A 183 -3.65 4.25 11.96
C TRP A 183 -3.18 5.31 12.97
N LEU A 184 -3.82 6.48 12.99
CA LEU A 184 -3.51 7.54 13.95
C LEU A 184 -3.73 7.08 15.39
N ARG A 185 -4.82 6.35 15.66
CA ARG A 185 -5.12 5.81 16.99
C ARG A 185 -4.02 4.84 17.45
N SER A 186 -3.56 3.94 16.57
CA SER A 186 -2.48 3.01 16.89
C SER A 186 -1.17 3.75 17.18
N ASN A 187 -0.81 4.71 16.33
CA ASN A 187 0.39 5.52 16.51
C ASN A 187 0.36 6.33 17.82
N TYR A 188 -0.77 6.99 18.08
CA TYR A 188 -0.97 7.76 19.31
C TYR A 188 -0.89 6.87 20.55
N LYS A 189 -1.54 5.70 20.54
CA LYS A 189 -1.50 4.76 21.66
C LYS A 189 -0.10 4.24 21.92
N GLY A 190 0.66 3.92 20.86
CA GLY A 190 2.06 3.51 20.99
C GLY A 190 2.92 4.63 21.57
N TYR A 191 2.73 5.86 21.12
CA TYR A 191 3.42 7.02 21.68
C TYR A 191 3.08 7.26 23.15
N GLU A 192 1.81 7.17 23.55
CA GLU A 192 1.38 7.30 24.96
C GLU A 192 2.04 6.26 25.87
N ILE A 193 2.06 4.99 25.44
CA ILE A 193 2.57 3.89 26.28
C ILE A 193 4.10 3.91 26.36
N PHE A 194 4.77 4.14 25.24
CA PHE A 194 6.22 3.92 25.13
C PHE A 194 7.04 5.21 24.99
N GLY A 195 6.39 6.37 24.90
CA GLY A 195 7.04 7.68 24.71
C GLY A 195 7.75 7.85 23.36
N LYS A 196 7.45 7.00 22.38
CA LYS A 196 8.14 6.97 21.08
C LYS A 196 7.27 6.40 19.96
N MET A 197 7.62 6.75 18.73
CA MET A 197 7.02 6.22 17.50
C MET A 197 7.85 5.06 16.97
N PHE A 198 7.19 4.02 16.46
CA PHE A 198 7.84 2.82 15.91
C PHE A 198 8.06 2.89 14.41
N GLU A 199 9.02 2.11 13.91
CA GLU A 199 9.24 1.87 12.48
C GLU A 199 8.02 1.28 11.77
N LYS A 200 7.37 0.30 12.42
CA LYS A 200 6.22 -0.46 11.95
C LYS A 200 5.35 -0.85 13.14
N TYR A 201 4.08 -1.11 12.90
CA TYR A 201 3.09 -1.41 13.95
C TYR A 201 2.46 -2.78 13.72
N ASP A 202 2.06 -3.43 14.79
CA ASP A 202 1.21 -4.60 14.72
C ASP A 202 -0.23 -4.14 14.44
N VAL A 203 -0.86 -4.64 13.37
CA VAL A 203 -2.22 -4.20 13.02
C VAL A 203 -3.32 -4.88 13.86
N GLU A 204 -3.00 -5.98 14.52
CA GLU A 204 -3.93 -6.68 15.43
C GLU A 204 -3.93 -6.04 16.81
N LEU A 205 -2.80 -5.45 17.22
CA LEU A 205 -2.60 -4.92 18.56
C LEU A 205 -2.39 -3.40 18.56
N LEU A 206 -3.40 -2.67 19.05
CA LEU A 206 -3.37 -1.22 19.10
C LEU A 206 -2.17 -0.68 19.89
N GLY A 207 -1.35 0.15 19.25
CA GLY A 207 -0.19 0.79 19.87
C GLY A 207 1.04 -0.09 20.08
N GLN A 208 1.01 -1.34 19.64
CA GLN A 208 2.18 -2.22 19.71
C GLN A 208 3.09 -2.05 18.47
N THR A 209 4.39 -2.19 18.70
CA THR A 209 5.36 -2.29 17.61
C THR A 209 5.15 -3.59 16.84
N GLY A 210 5.33 -3.55 15.52
CA GLY A 210 5.44 -4.77 14.73
C GLY A 210 6.73 -5.53 15.05
N SER A 211 6.82 -6.77 14.56
CA SER A 211 7.92 -7.70 14.85
C SER A 211 8.51 -8.33 13.56
N GLY A 212 9.42 -9.29 13.72
CA GLY A 212 10.03 -10.01 12.59
C GLY A 212 11.21 -9.31 11.93
N GLY A 213 12.04 -10.10 11.25
CA GLY A 213 13.25 -9.66 10.53
C GLY A 213 14.59 -9.87 11.25
N GLU A 214 15.66 -9.41 10.59
CA GLU A 214 17.05 -9.61 11.02
C GLU A 214 17.52 -8.69 12.17
N TYR A 215 16.77 -7.62 12.52
CA TYR A 215 17.20 -6.63 13.51
C TYR A 215 16.04 -6.09 14.36
N GLU A 216 16.37 -5.56 15.55
CA GLU A 216 15.42 -4.95 16.47
C GLU A 216 14.77 -3.68 15.89
N ALA A 217 13.50 -3.47 16.25
CA ALA A 217 12.69 -2.35 15.78
C ALA A 217 13.32 -0.99 16.13
N GLN A 218 13.44 -0.12 15.12
CA GLN A 218 14.00 1.22 15.28
C GLN A 218 12.94 2.23 15.80
N THR A 219 13.39 3.33 16.43
CA THR A 219 12.51 4.29 17.15
C THR A 219 12.65 5.72 16.62
N GLY A 220 11.58 6.53 16.79
CA GLY A 220 11.52 7.92 16.30
C GLY A 220 11.35 8.05 14.77
N PHE A 221 11.02 6.94 14.09
CA PHE A 221 11.25 6.71 12.67
C PHE A 221 10.64 7.77 11.74
N GLY A 222 11.45 8.29 10.81
CA GLY A 222 11.11 9.46 9.99
C GLY A 222 9.82 9.31 9.18
N TRP A 223 9.58 8.15 8.56
CA TRP A 223 8.34 7.93 7.81
C TRP A 223 7.09 7.86 8.71
N SER A 224 7.21 7.47 9.99
CA SER A 224 6.06 7.28 10.86
C SER A 224 5.56 8.65 11.27
N ASN A 225 6.50 9.51 11.66
CA ASN A 225 6.23 10.91 11.94
C ASN A 225 5.67 11.61 10.69
N GLY A 226 6.30 11.42 9.52
CA GLY A 226 5.88 12.04 8.27
C GLY A 226 4.46 11.64 7.85
N VAL A 227 4.13 10.36 7.93
CA VAL A 227 2.80 9.85 7.57
C VAL A 227 1.74 10.29 8.57
N VAL A 228 2.03 10.31 9.87
CA VAL A 228 1.10 10.87 10.87
C VAL A 228 0.81 12.34 10.58
N LEU A 229 1.83 13.15 10.33
CA LEU A 229 1.66 14.57 9.98
C LEU A 229 0.86 14.75 8.69
N GLN A 230 1.11 13.92 7.67
CA GLN A 230 0.37 13.93 6.42
C GLN A 230 -1.12 13.60 6.62
N ILE A 231 -1.45 12.59 7.42
CA ILE A 231 -2.83 12.22 7.70
C ILE A 231 -3.53 13.31 8.53
N LEU A 232 -2.83 13.93 9.48
CA LEU A 232 -3.34 15.07 10.24
C LEU A 232 -3.59 16.31 9.36
N ASP A 233 -2.80 16.53 8.31
CA ASP A 233 -3.07 17.58 7.32
C ASP A 233 -4.39 17.31 6.56
N TRP A 234 -4.64 16.06 6.17
CA TRP A 234 -5.87 15.68 5.46
C TRP A 234 -7.13 15.69 6.34
N PHE A 235 -7.03 15.21 7.59
CA PHE A 235 -8.19 14.90 8.41
C PHE A 235 -8.17 15.49 9.82
N GLY A 236 -7.08 16.12 10.25
CA GLY A 236 -6.87 16.50 11.67
C GLY A 236 -7.89 17.50 12.23
N ARG A 237 -8.64 18.21 11.39
CA ARG A 237 -9.75 19.08 11.83
C ARG A 237 -11.01 18.30 12.19
N ASP A 238 -11.18 17.11 11.63
CA ASP A 238 -12.39 16.30 11.75
C ASP A 238 -12.19 15.06 12.63
N ILE A 239 -10.94 14.67 12.90
CA ILE A 239 -10.62 13.50 13.71
C ILE A 239 -10.72 13.84 15.19
N SER A 240 -11.50 13.03 15.91
CA SER A 240 -11.51 12.98 17.37
C SER A 240 -11.14 11.57 17.81
N LEU A 241 -10.06 11.44 18.58
CA LEU A 241 -9.69 10.18 19.23
C LEU A 241 -10.55 10.07 20.51
N HIS A 242 -11.80 9.62 20.36
CA HIS A 242 -12.60 9.28 21.53
C HIS A 242 -12.26 7.86 21.99
N ASP A 243 -11.71 7.75 23.20
CA ASP A 243 -11.56 6.47 23.91
C ASP A 243 -12.90 5.97 24.45
N ASN A 244 -13.82 5.60 23.56
CA ASN A 244 -15.00 4.84 23.95
C ASN A 244 -14.75 3.34 23.73
N ASP A 245 -13.71 2.80 24.36
CA ASP A 245 -13.62 1.35 24.61
C ASP A 245 -14.16 1.08 26.01
N SER A 246 -15.49 1.01 26.11
CA SER A 246 -16.16 0.28 27.17
C SER A 246 -16.07 -1.21 26.89
N SER A 247 -14.88 -1.77 27.09
CA SER A 247 -14.66 -3.22 27.16
C SER A 247 -13.60 -3.51 28.21
N SER A 248 -13.86 -3.04 29.44
CA SER A 248 -13.28 -3.67 30.63
C SER A 248 -13.78 -5.11 30.69
N PRO A 249 -12.92 -6.14 30.67
CA PRO A 249 -13.36 -7.49 30.99
C PRO A 249 -13.70 -7.54 32.48
N SER A 250 -14.96 -7.87 32.77
CA SER A 250 -15.38 -8.40 34.08
C SER A 250 -14.91 -9.83 34.25
#